data_AF-A0A2V9Y3W6-F1
#
_entry.id   AF-A0A2V9Y3W6-F1
#
_cell.length_a   1.000
_cell.length_b   1.000
_cell.length_c   1.000
_cell.angle_alpha   90.00
_cell.angle_beta   90.00
_cell.angle_gamma   90.00
#
_symmetry.space_group_name_H-M   'P 1'
#
loop_
_entity.id
_entity.type
_entity.pdbx_description
1 polymer ?
#
loop_
_entity_poly.entity_id
_entity_poly.type
_entity_poly.pdbx_seq_one_letter_code
_entity_poly.pdbx_strand_id
1 'polypeptide(L)'
;MTLGLQVAWLLILGVPIACVAWTVTHEEVFREPRQYCQRECDRARSILVRKFFYLFTCEYCFSHYVTAGFLLLTRFRLLFQDWRGYILSFFALVWVANQYISIYNRLRLDIKHEQVEIKAEERTEQRKAA
;
A
#
# COMPACT_ATOMS: atom_id res chain seq x y z
N MET A 1 -16.31 9.02 21.92
CA MET A 1 -16.82 8.29 20.74
C MET A 1 -17.21 6.89 21.16
N THR A 2 -18.36 6.39 20.69
CA THR A 2 -18.75 4.99 20.90
C THR A 2 -17.73 4.06 20.23
N LEU A 3 -17.60 2.82 20.73
CA LEU A 3 -16.67 1.84 20.15
C LEU A 3 -16.94 1.60 18.66
N GLY A 4 -18.22 1.49 18.27
CA GLY A 4 -18.61 1.33 16.87
C GLY A 4 -18.15 2.47 15.97
N LEU A 5 -18.23 3.72 16.47
CA LEU A 5 -17.75 4.87 15.71
C LEU A 5 -16.21 4.85 15.58
N GLN A 6 -15.47 4.45 16.62
CA GLN A 6 -14.01 4.32 16.55
C GLN A 6 -13.59 3.27 15.50
N VAL A 7 -14.28 2.13 15.45
CA VAL A 7 -14.01 1.09 14.45
C VAL A 7 -14.39 1.57 13.04
N ALA A 8 -15.50 2.27 12.87
CA ALA A 8 -15.87 2.86 11.59
C ALA A 8 -14.81 3.85 11.09
N TRP A 9 -14.33 4.74 11.97
CA TRP A 9 -13.23 5.66 11.64
C TRP A 9 -11.94 4.95 11.29
N LEU A 10 -11.59 3.87 12.01
CA LEU A 10 -10.42 3.06 11.70
C LEU A 10 -10.47 2.51 10.27
N LEU A 11 -11.62 1.95 9.86
CA LEU A 11 -11.81 1.43 8.50
C LEU A 11 -11.80 2.55 7.45
N ILE A 12 -12.55 3.62 7.69
CA ILE A 12 -12.64 4.76 6.77
C ILE A 12 -11.29 5.44 6.58
N LEU A 13 -10.49 5.61 7.63
CA LEU A 13 -9.15 6.20 7.54
C LEU A 13 -8.13 5.27 6.90
N GLY A 14 -8.32 3.94 7.00
CA GLY A 14 -7.46 2.97 6.30
C GLY A 14 -7.53 3.10 4.77
N VAL A 15 -8.69 3.50 4.22
CA VAL A 15 -8.90 3.64 2.77
C VAL A 15 -7.99 4.70 2.12
N PRO A 16 -7.98 5.98 2.57
CA PRO A 16 -7.09 6.99 1.98
C PRO A 16 -5.62 6.67 2.24
N ILE A 17 -5.28 6.05 3.38
CA ILE A 17 -3.90 5.60 3.64
C ILE A 17 -3.47 4.55 2.60
N ALA A 18 -4.33 3.56 2.34
CA ALA A 18 -4.10 2.54 1.33
C ALA A 18 -3.99 3.14 -0.07
N CYS A 19 -4.88 4.07 -0.42
CA CYS A 19 -4.87 4.75 -1.71
C CYS A 19 -3.56 5.52 -1.95
N VAL A 20 -3.17 6.39 -1.00
CA VAL A 20 -1.92 7.16 -1.11
C VAL A 20 -0.71 6.22 -1.18
N ALA A 21 -0.68 5.18 -0.33
CA ALA A 21 0.42 4.23 -0.35
C ALA A 21 0.49 3.45 -1.66
N TRP A 22 -0.64 2.99 -2.19
CA TRP A 22 -0.71 2.32 -3.48
C TRP A 22 -0.28 3.24 -4.62
N THR A 23 -0.82 4.46 -4.72
CA THR A 23 -0.47 5.41 -5.79
C THR A 23 1.02 5.68 -5.81
N VAL A 24 1.63 5.98 -4.66
CA VAL A 24 3.08 6.22 -4.61
C VAL A 24 3.86 4.94 -4.91
N THR A 25 3.35 3.75 -4.56
CA THR A 25 4.07 2.48 -4.71
C THR A 25 3.75 1.66 -5.96
N HIS A 26 2.76 2.01 -6.77
CA HIS A 26 2.35 1.21 -7.93
C HIS A 26 2.05 2.04 -9.18
N GLU A 27 1.83 3.34 -9.05
CA GLU A 27 1.54 4.20 -10.20
C GLU A 27 2.79 4.43 -11.05
N GLU A 28 2.64 4.38 -12.38
CA GLU A 28 3.75 4.50 -13.32
C GLU A 28 4.39 5.89 -13.31
N VAL A 29 3.65 6.93 -12.92
CA VAL A 29 4.15 8.29 -12.73
C VAL A 29 5.33 8.33 -11.75
N PHE A 30 5.34 7.44 -10.75
CA PHE A 30 6.42 7.34 -9.76
C PHE A 30 7.47 6.27 -10.12
N ARG A 31 7.48 5.74 -11.34
CA ARG A 31 8.42 4.69 -11.76
C ARG A 31 9.86 5.17 -11.77
N GLU A 32 10.13 6.35 -12.33
CA GLU A 32 11.48 6.93 -12.37
C GLU A 32 12.07 7.19 -10.98
N PRO A 33 11.36 7.88 -10.05
CA PRO A 33 11.86 8.08 -8.69
C PRO A 33 11.99 6.76 -7.93
N ARG A 34 11.08 5.80 -8.12
CA ARG A 34 11.22 4.47 -7.51
C ARG A 34 12.44 3.73 -8.01
N GLN A 35 12.69 3.72 -9.32
CA GLN A 35 13.87 3.07 -9.89
C GLN A 35 15.17 3.76 -9.43
N TYR A 36 15.15 5.08 -9.25
CA TYR A 36 16.25 5.79 -8.61
C TYR A 36 16.47 5.31 -7.17
N CYS A 37 15.43 5.29 -6.33
CA CYS A 37 15.49 4.78 -4.97
C CYS A 37 15.98 3.32 -4.91
N GLN A 38 15.55 2.49 -5.86
CA GLN A 38 15.93 1.07 -5.91
C GLN A 38 17.41 0.89 -6.30
N ARG A 39 17.93 1.70 -7.23
CA ARG A 39 19.36 1.73 -7.55
C ARG A 39 20.21 2.18 -6.36
N GLU A 40 19.75 3.19 -5.63
CA GLU A 40 20.44 3.68 -4.43
C GLU A 40 20.36 2.66 -3.28
N CYS A 41 19.25 1.94 -3.14
CA CYS A 41 19.14 0.78 -2.25
C CYS A 41 20.19 -0.31 -2.53
N ASP A 42 20.50 -0.58 -3.80
CA ASP A 42 21.43 -1.64 -4.17
C ASP A 42 22.89 -1.18 -4.14
N ARG A 43 23.15 0.10 -4.43
CA ARG A 43 24.52 0.65 -4.52
C ARG A 43 25.03 1.35 -3.27
N ALA A 44 24.16 1.77 -2.34
CA ALA A 44 24.60 2.52 -1.17
C ALA A 44 25.43 1.65 -0.22
N ARG A 45 26.60 2.16 0.20
CA ARG A 45 27.48 1.48 1.17
C ARG A 45 26.94 1.51 2.60
N SER A 46 26.04 2.44 2.92
CA SER A 46 25.46 2.60 4.25
C SER A 46 24.10 1.92 4.35
N ILE A 47 23.96 1.04 5.35
CA ILE A 47 22.71 0.30 5.65
C ILE A 47 21.54 1.25 5.92
N LEU A 48 21.79 2.41 6.52
CA LEU A 48 20.76 3.41 6.82
C LEU A 48 20.18 4.02 5.54
N VAL A 49 21.04 4.31 4.57
CA VAL A 49 20.65 4.86 3.27
C VAL A 49 19.83 3.82 2.48
N ARG A 50 20.26 2.55 2.51
CA ARG A 50 19.49 1.45 1.91
C ARG A 50 18.10 1.33 2.53
N LYS A 51 17.98 1.37 3.87
CA LYS A 51 16.67 1.31 4.54
C LYS A 51 15.78 2.52 4.25
N PHE A 52 16.36 3.71 4.17
CA PHE A 52 15.63 4.93 3.85
C PHE A 52 15.01 4.88 2.44
N PHE A 53 15.78 4.46 1.44
CA PHE A 53 15.26 4.33 0.09
C PHE A 53 14.30 3.14 -0.06
N TYR A 54 14.53 2.06 0.69
CA TYR A 54 13.65 0.88 0.68
C TYR A 54 12.23 1.22 1.12
N LEU A 55 12.13 2.16 2.06
CA LEU A 55 10.87 2.71 2.54
C LEU A 55 9.92 3.17 1.43
N PHE A 56 10.44 3.84 0.41
CA PHE A 56 9.66 4.36 -0.71
C PHE A 56 9.35 3.30 -1.77
N THR A 57 9.99 2.14 -1.69
CA THR A 57 9.78 1.02 -2.62
C THR A 57 8.82 -0.04 -2.08
N CYS A 58 8.52 -0.03 -0.77
CA CYS A 58 7.68 -1.01 -0.11
C CYS A 58 6.35 -0.39 0.37
N GLU A 59 5.23 -0.97 -0.07
CA GLU A 59 3.87 -0.56 0.32
C GLU A 59 3.64 -0.59 1.83
N TYR A 60 4.10 -1.64 2.49
CA TYR A 60 3.99 -1.79 3.93
C TYR A 60 4.79 -0.70 4.65
N CYS A 61 6.04 -0.48 4.26
CA CYS A 61 6.89 0.52 4.88
C CYS A 61 6.34 1.93 4.69
N PHE A 62 5.93 2.28 3.47
CA PHE A 62 5.41 3.61 3.17
C PHE A 62 4.07 3.89 3.89
N SER A 63 3.22 2.88 4.06
CA SER A 63 1.95 3.03 4.81
C SER A 63 2.14 3.51 6.25
N HIS A 64 3.30 3.24 6.90
CA HIS A 64 3.62 3.76 8.23
C HIS A 64 3.75 5.28 8.23
N TYR A 65 4.38 5.85 7.21
CA TYR A 65 4.61 7.29 7.09
C TYR A 65 3.32 8.02 6.76
N VAL A 66 2.53 7.46 5.85
CA VAL A 66 1.20 7.97 5.53
C VAL A 66 0.31 7.92 6.78
N THR A 67 0.31 6.81 7.51
CA THR A 67 -0.47 6.68 8.76
C THR A 67 -0.03 7.71 9.81
N ALA A 68 1.28 7.91 10.00
CA ALA A 68 1.78 8.92 10.92
C ALA A 68 1.28 10.33 10.52
N GLY A 69 1.35 10.67 9.24
CA GLY A 69 0.82 11.94 8.72
C GLY A 69 -0.69 12.10 8.97
N PHE A 70 -1.48 11.07 8.66
CA PHE A 70 -2.93 11.08 8.89
C PHE A 70 -3.29 11.15 10.38
N LEU A 71 -2.54 10.49 11.27
CA LEU A 71 -2.75 10.60 12.71
C LEU A 71 -2.41 11.98 13.25
N LEU A 72 -1.36 12.63 12.73
CA LEU A 72 -1.04 14.02 13.09
C LEU A 72 -2.14 14.98 12.65
N LEU A 73 -2.72 14.77 11.46
CA LEU A 73 -3.80 15.60 10.91
C LEU A 73 -5.15 15.39 11.62
N THR A 74 -5.55 14.13 11.77
CA THR A 74 -6.89 13.77 12.28
C THR A 74 -6.94 13.69 13.81
N ARG A 75 -5.77 13.57 14.46
CA ARG A 75 -5.62 13.34 15.90
C ARG A 75 -6.43 12.14 16.41
N PHE A 76 -6.70 11.17 15.55
CA PHE A 76 -7.48 9.98 15.87
C PHE A 76 -6.78 9.15 16.97
N ARG A 77 -7.57 8.66 17.93
CA ARG A 77 -7.11 7.80 19.04
C ARG A 77 -8.02 6.59 19.14
N LEU A 78 -7.43 5.41 19.25
CA LEU A 78 -8.17 4.15 19.33
C LEU A 78 -8.15 3.60 20.77
N LEU A 79 -9.30 3.18 21.28
CA LEU A 79 -9.55 2.59 22.62
C LEU A 79 -9.27 3.55 23.80
N PHE A 80 -8.04 4.05 23.90
CA PHE A 80 -7.62 4.97 24.96
C PHE A 80 -7.61 6.41 24.48
N GLN A 81 -8.00 7.34 25.36
CA GLN A 81 -7.97 8.77 25.06
C GLN A 81 -6.58 9.38 25.28
N ASP A 82 -5.64 8.64 25.85
CA ASP A 82 -4.26 9.11 26.09
C ASP A 82 -3.34 8.83 24.90
N TRP A 83 -2.05 9.13 25.05
CA TRP A 83 -0.99 8.85 24.07
C TRP A 83 -0.95 7.38 23.61
N ARG A 84 -1.38 6.46 24.48
CA ARG A 84 -1.50 5.02 24.18
C ARG A 84 -2.44 4.77 22.99
N GLY A 85 -3.50 5.57 22.86
CA GLY A 85 -4.45 5.45 21.76
C GLY A 85 -3.85 5.83 20.39
N TYR A 86 -2.80 6.67 20.36
CA TYR A 86 -2.04 6.94 19.14
C TYR A 86 -1.22 5.74 18.69
N ILE A 87 -0.62 5.01 19.64
CA ILE A 87 0.15 3.80 19.33
C ILE A 87 -0.78 2.72 18.78
N LEU A 88 -1.91 2.48 19.43
CA LEU A 88 -2.87 1.47 18.97
C LEU A 88 -3.47 1.84 17.61
N SER A 89 -3.88 3.09 17.42
CA SER A 89 -4.43 3.54 16.14
C SER A 89 -3.39 3.47 15.03
N PHE A 90 -2.12 3.75 15.30
CA PHE A 90 -1.05 3.66 14.30
C PHE A 90 -0.91 2.25 13.74
N PHE A 91 -0.71 1.25 14.60
CA PHE A 91 -0.56 -0.13 14.13
C PHE A 91 -1.85 -0.69 13.52
N ALA A 92 -3.00 -0.33 14.08
CA ALA A 92 -4.29 -0.75 13.54
C ALA A 92 -4.55 -0.16 12.13
N LEU A 93 -4.29 1.13 11.92
CA LEU A 93 -4.47 1.79 10.63
C LEU A 93 -3.52 1.24 9.57
N VAL A 94 -2.24 1.03 9.93
CA VAL A 94 -1.27 0.38 9.04
C VAL A 94 -1.78 -1.00 8.63
N TRP A 95 -2.24 -1.81 9.58
CA TRP A 95 -2.74 -3.15 9.27
C TRP A 95 -3.95 -3.11 8.34
N VAL A 96 -4.96 -2.29 8.65
CA VAL A 96 -6.16 -2.13 7.81
C VAL A 96 -5.81 -1.65 6.40
N ALA A 97 -4.93 -0.64 6.29
CA ALA A 97 -4.49 -0.14 4.99
C ALA A 97 -3.79 -1.24 4.17
N ASN A 98 -2.96 -2.07 4.80
CA ASN A 98 -2.29 -3.18 4.12
C ASN A 98 -3.26 -4.30 3.72
N GLN A 99 -4.35 -4.54 4.46
CA GLN A 99 -5.41 -5.43 4.00
C GLN A 99 -6.05 -4.90 2.72
N TYR A 100 -6.37 -3.61 2.64
CA TYR A 100 -6.92 -3.00 1.43
C TYR A 100 -5.97 -3.08 0.24
N ILE A 101 -4.69 -2.78 0.45
CA ILE A 101 -3.64 -2.92 -0.57
C ILE A 101 -3.55 -4.37 -1.08
N SER A 102 -3.52 -5.34 -0.16
CA SER A 102 -3.40 -6.77 -0.51
C SER A 102 -4.59 -7.27 -1.32
N ILE A 103 -5.81 -6.86 -0.94
CA ILE A 103 -7.04 -7.21 -1.66
C ILE A 103 -7.01 -6.62 -3.08
N TYR A 104 -6.65 -5.34 -3.20
CA TYR A 104 -6.57 -4.68 -4.50
C TYR A 104 -5.51 -5.31 -5.41
N ASN A 105 -4.35 -5.68 -4.85
CA ASN A 105 -3.29 -6.35 -5.58
C ASN A 105 -3.73 -7.71 -6.13
N ARG A 106 -4.36 -8.54 -5.28
CA ARG A 106 -4.89 -9.85 -5.69
C ARG A 106 -5.90 -9.69 -6.83
N LEU A 107 -6.85 -8.78 -6.67
CA LEU A 107 -7.86 -8.51 -7.71
C LEU A 107 -7.22 -8.14 -9.05
N ARG A 108 -6.16 -7.31 -9.02
CA ARG A 108 -5.44 -6.91 -10.25
C ARG A 108 -4.67 -8.06 -10.89
N LEU A 109 -4.10 -8.96 -10.08
CA LEU A 109 -3.41 -10.15 -10.58
C LEU A 109 -4.37 -11.13 -11.24
N ASP A 110 -5.54 -11.35 -10.63
CA ASP A 110 -6.57 -12.23 -11.16
C ASP A 110 -7.07 -11.72 -12.52
N ILE A 111 -7.36 -10.41 -12.63
CA ILE A 111 -7.76 -9.78 -13.91
C ILE A 111 -6.67 -9.94 -14.98
N LYS A 112 -5.39 -9.79 -14.61
CA LYS A 112 -4.28 -9.97 -15.56
C LYS A 112 -4.15 -11.42 -16.01
N HIS A 113 -4.35 -12.38 -15.11
CA HIS A 113 -4.31 -13.80 -15.44
C HIS A 113 -5.40 -14.14 -16.46
N GLU A 114 -6.63 -13.72 -16.19
CA GLU A 114 -7.78 -13.93 -17.08
C GLU A 114 -7.54 -13.32 -18.47
N GLN A 115 -6.99 -12.11 -18.55
CA GLN A 115 -6.63 -11.47 -19.82
C GLN A 115 -5.55 -12.22 -20.61
N VAL A 116 -4.59 -12.85 -19.93
CA VAL A 116 -3.53 -13.64 -20.58
C VAL A 116 -4.09 -14.94 -21.12
N GLU A 117 -4.99 -15.58 -20.37
CA GLU A 117 -5.67 -16.81 -20.75
C GLU A 117 -6.53 -16.60 -22.01
N ILE A 118 -7.38 -15.56 -22.03
CA ILE A 118 -8.19 -15.20 -23.20
C ILE A 118 -7.32 -14.97 -24.44
N LYS A 119 -6.20 -14.23 -24.32
CA LYS A 119 -5.29 -13.98 -25.44
C LYS A 119 -4.58 -15.24 -25.93
N ALA A 120 -4.32 -16.20 -25.05
CA ALA A 120 -3.71 -17.47 -25.41
C ALA A 120 -4.70 -18.37 -26.19
N GLU A 121 -5.97 -18.37 -25.77
CA GLU A 121 -7.05 -19.06 -26.48
C GLU A 121 -7.28 -18.44 -27.87
N GLU A 122 -7.44 -17.12 -27.96
CA GLU A 122 -7.60 -16.40 -29.24
C GLU A 122 -6.46 -16.70 -30.24
N ARG A 123 -5.20 -16.70 -29.77
CA ARG A 123 -4.03 -17.05 -30.61
C ARG A 123 -4.07 -18.50 -31.07
N THR A 124 -4.54 -19.41 -30.22
CA THR A 124 -4.64 -20.83 -30.54
C THR A 124 -5.73 -21.09 -31.58
N GLU A 125 -6.86 -20.39 -31.47
CA GLU A 125 -7.94 -20.45 -32.46
C GLU A 125 -7.52 -19.86 -33.81
N GLN A 126 -6.86 -18.69 -33.82
CA GLN A 126 -6.32 -18.09 -35.04
C GLN A 126 -5.30 -19.01 -35.74
N ARG A 127 -4.49 -19.73 -34.98
CA ARG A 127 -3.51 -20.68 -35.53
C ARG A 127 -4.14 -21.97 -36.06
N LYS A 128 -5.31 -22.38 -35.56
CA LYS A 128 -6.06 -23.53 -36.10
C LYS A 128 -6.85 -23.19 -37.37
N ALA A 129 -7.19 -21.92 -37.56
CA ALA A 129 -7.94 -21.42 -38.71
C ALA A 129 -7.06 -21.08 -39.94
N ALA A 130 -5.73 -21.06 -39.78
CA ALA A 130 -4.74 -20.80 -40.81
C ALA A 130 -4.05 -22.11 -41.26
#